data_AF-A0A969NDA5-F1
#
_entry.id   AF-A0A969NDA5-F1
#
_cell.length_a   1.000
_cell.length_b   1.000
_cell.length_c   1.000
_cell.angle_alpha   90.00
_cell.angle_beta   90.00
_cell.angle_gamma   90.00
#
_symmetry.space_group_name_H-M   'P 1'
#
loop_
_entity.id
_entity.type
_entity.pdbx_description
1 polymer ?
#
loop_
_entity_poly.entity_id
_entity_poly.type
_entity_poly.pdbx_seq_one_letter_code
_entity_poly.pdbx_strand_id
1 'polypeptide(L)'
;MWSKLTHIGLHGSYSSQEVQKRVIFNKINVIVFFLFLIIIVSDLINIYTKGRDFTVDLIGNYIIAILCVVHLILNRWYLFDVAKFLALLDIPLILLFFTPLTGTEFLSAYFWGPYAPVVFSVVPYFLFTEKHETKWLYSALIYFFILLLGYDILILSLPTFNPEIVEIIKENYLFYKLIPIIAFVFVNLSMLHAFRLNRKFLDELNKSNIKLEEQNSDLEKLNETKEKFLRIIGHDLKSPISSVVQFCELIELQKEKVDKVEFFDIVNAIKLSGNKSYKLLTDLLTWAQSQSGEIAFSPTVLDLKNAVDENESLFKASLQGKKLKFFKLCRRRFKSLG
;
A
#
# COMPACT_ATOMS: atom_id res chain seq x y z
N MET A 1 6.95 -26.33 -3.66
CA MET A 1 5.63 -26.91 -3.34
C MET A 1 4.78 -25.96 -2.48
N TRP A 2 5.27 -25.50 -1.33
CA TRP A 2 4.58 -24.56 -0.42
C TRP A 2 4.02 -23.29 -1.08
N SER A 3 4.83 -22.60 -1.90
CA SER A 3 4.39 -21.40 -2.62
C SER A 3 3.19 -21.69 -3.54
N LYS A 4 3.21 -22.81 -4.29
CA LYS A 4 2.10 -23.19 -5.18
C LYS A 4 0.79 -23.45 -4.42
N LEU A 5 0.85 -24.09 -3.25
CA LEU A 5 -0.34 -24.39 -2.43
C LEU A 5 -0.94 -23.13 -1.79
N THR A 6 -0.09 -22.21 -1.35
CA THR A 6 -0.53 -20.96 -0.71
C THR A 6 -1.09 -19.93 -1.70
N HIS A 7 -0.76 -20.08 -3.00
CA HIS A 7 -1.20 -19.19 -4.07
C HIS A 7 -2.34 -19.78 -4.93
N ILE A 8 -3.01 -20.85 -4.46
CA ILE A 8 -4.18 -21.42 -5.13
C ILE A 8 -5.31 -20.39 -5.22
N GLY A 9 -5.93 -20.28 -6.41
CA GLY A 9 -7.07 -19.39 -6.64
C GLY A 9 -6.72 -17.91 -6.72
N LEU A 10 -5.43 -17.57 -6.82
CA LEU A 10 -5.00 -16.21 -7.12
C LEU A 10 -5.02 -15.95 -8.62
N HIS A 11 -5.67 -14.86 -8.99
CA HIS A 11 -5.79 -14.37 -10.37
C HIS A 11 -5.22 -12.95 -10.46
N GLY A 12 -4.73 -12.56 -11.64
CA GLY A 12 -4.06 -11.26 -11.84
C GLY A 12 -4.95 -10.03 -11.68
N SER A 13 -6.25 -10.18 -11.49
CA SER A 13 -7.23 -9.10 -11.34
C SER A 13 -7.44 -8.62 -9.90
N TYR A 14 -6.84 -9.29 -8.90
CA TYR A 14 -7.07 -8.96 -7.49
C TYR A 14 -6.18 -7.83 -6.99
N SER A 15 -6.71 -7.02 -6.08
CA SER A 15 -5.90 -6.04 -5.35
C SER A 15 -4.84 -6.74 -4.49
N SER A 16 -3.72 -6.06 -4.21
CA SER A 16 -2.65 -6.60 -3.35
C SER A 16 -3.16 -7.05 -1.97
N GLN A 17 -4.17 -6.36 -1.43
CA GLN A 17 -4.80 -6.71 -0.15
C GLN A 17 -5.63 -8.00 -0.26
N GLU A 18 -6.40 -8.15 -1.34
CA GLU A 18 -7.21 -9.34 -1.55
C GLU A 18 -6.36 -10.59 -1.81
N VAL A 19 -5.24 -10.43 -2.52
CA VAL A 19 -4.22 -11.47 -2.68
C VAL A 19 -3.69 -11.92 -1.31
N GLN A 20 -3.31 -10.98 -0.45
CA GLN A 20 -2.79 -11.31 0.89
C GLN A 20 -3.82 -12.09 1.74
N LYS A 21 -5.09 -11.67 1.73
CA LYS A 21 -6.17 -12.39 2.44
C LYS A 21 -6.30 -13.84 2.00
N ARG A 22 -6.36 -14.06 0.68
CA ARG A 22 -6.48 -15.41 0.09
C ARG A 22 -5.26 -16.27 0.39
N VAL A 23 -4.07 -15.69 0.37
CA VAL A 23 -2.83 -16.37 0.77
C VAL A 23 -2.87 -16.80 2.23
N ILE A 24 -3.33 -15.92 3.14
CA ILE A 24 -3.46 -16.25 4.57
C ILE A 24 -4.48 -17.37 4.78
N PHE A 25 -5.65 -17.27 4.14
CA PHE A 25 -6.67 -18.32 4.20
C PHE A 25 -6.15 -19.68 3.70
N ASN A 26 -5.43 -19.69 2.57
CA ASN A 26 -4.81 -20.90 2.05
C ASN A 26 -3.75 -21.45 3.00
N LYS A 27 -2.91 -20.58 3.59
CA LYS A 27 -1.91 -21.00 4.60
C LYS A 27 -2.58 -21.69 5.79
N ILE A 28 -3.66 -21.10 6.33
CA ILE A 28 -4.40 -21.68 7.46
C ILE A 28 -4.92 -23.07 7.09
N ASN A 29 -5.63 -23.22 5.97
CA ASN A 29 -6.17 -24.52 5.54
C ASN A 29 -5.08 -25.56 5.25
N VAL A 30 -3.96 -25.16 4.64
CA VAL A 30 -2.83 -26.07 4.38
C VAL A 30 -2.18 -26.52 5.70
N ILE A 31 -1.97 -25.60 6.65
CA ILE A 31 -1.40 -25.93 7.96
C ILE A 31 -2.32 -26.90 8.71
N VAL A 32 -3.61 -26.58 8.79
CA VAL A 32 -4.61 -27.44 9.45
C VAL A 32 -4.64 -28.81 8.77
N PHE A 33 -4.66 -28.87 7.44
CA PHE A 33 -4.60 -30.14 6.70
C PHE A 33 -3.39 -31.00 7.11
N PHE A 34 -2.19 -30.42 7.15
CA PHE A 34 -0.99 -31.18 7.53
C PHE A 34 -0.98 -31.58 9.00
N LEU A 35 -1.48 -30.73 9.91
CA LEU A 35 -1.63 -31.09 11.32
C LEU A 35 -2.55 -32.30 11.48
N PHE A 36 -3.71 -32.29 10.81
CA PHE A 36 -4.64 -33.42 10.84
C PHE A 36 -4.10 -34.66 10.12
N LEU A 37 -3.29 -34.50 9.07
CA LEU A 37 -2.61 -35.63 8.43
C LEU A 37 -1.63 -36.31 9.41
N ILE A 38 -0.90 -35.55 10.22
CA ILE A 38 -0.01 -36.09 11.25
C ILE A 38 -0.81 -36.87 12.30
N ILE A 39 -1.95 -36.32 12.74
CA ILE A 39 -2.85 -36.99 13.70
C ILE A 39 -3.35 -38.31 13.11
N ILE A 40 -3.84 -38.30 11.87
CA ILE A 40 -4.31 -39.49 11.15
C ILE A 40 -3.21 -40.56 11.07
N VAL A 41 -1.97 -40.18 10.70
CA VAL A 41 -0.84 -41.13 10.62
C VAL A 41 -0.51 -41.70 12.00
N SER A 42 -0.49 -40.86 13.04
CA SER A 42 -0.27 -41.30 14.43
C SER A 42 -1.33 -42.31 14.87
N ASP A 43 -2.60 -42.07 14.54
CA ASP A 43 -3.70 -42.97 14.87
C ASP A 43 -3.61 -44.29 14.11
N LEU A 44 -3.26 -44.27 12.81
CA LEU A 44 -3.02 -45.48 12.02
C LEU A 44 -1.87 -46.33 12.58
N ILE A 45 -0.78 -45.69 13.04
CA ILE A 45 0.33 -46.39 13.71
C ILE A 45 -0.16 -47.02 15.02
N ASN A 46 -0.97 -46.31 15.81
CA ASN A 46 -1.52 -46.86 17.05
C ASN A 46 -2.46 -48.05 16.79
N ILE A 47 -3.28 -48.00 15.73
CA ILE A 47 -4.13 -49.13 15.30
C ILE A 47 -3.27 -50.34 14.97
N TYR A 48 -2.24 -50.16 14.13
CA TYR A 48 -1.36 -51.24 13.70
C TYR A 48 -0.52 -51.84 14.85
N THR A 49 0.03 -50.99 15.73
CA THR A 49 0.96 -51.41 16.79
C THR A 49 0.28 -51.90 18.06
N LYS A 50 -0.87 -51.33 18.43
CA LYS A 50 -1.58 -51.64 19.68
C LYS A 50 -2.86 -52.46 19.46
N GLY A 51 -3.19 -52.80 18.21
CA GLY A 51 -4.41 -53.54 17.88
C GLY A 51 -5.69 -52.81 18.30
N ARG A 52 -5.68 -51.47 18.32
CA ARG A 52 -6.90 -50.70 18.56
C ARG A 52 -7.83 -50.83 17.36
N ASP A 53 -9.12 -50.97 17.63
CA ASP A 53 -10.14 -50.87 16.59
C ASP A 53 -10.19 -49.47 15.99
N PHE A 54 -10.67 -49.41 14.74
CA PHE A 54 -10.94 -48.16 14.05
C PHE A 54 -12.01 -47.37 14.81
N THR A 55 -11.61 -46.27 15.46
CA THR A 55 -12.54 -45.45 16.25
C THR A 55 -13.27 -44.44 15.38
N VAL A 56 -14.47 -44.06 15.83
CA VAL A 56 -15.28 -43.06 15.12
C VAL A 56 -14.55 -41.72 15.05
N ASP A 57 -13.75 -41.35 16.06
CA ASP A 57 -12.92 -40.13 16.08
C ASP A 57 -12.01 -39.98 14.85
N LEU A 58 -11.52 -41.11 14.31
CA LEU A 58 -10.67 -41.10 13.13
C LEU A 58 -11.41 -40.54 11.92
N ILE A 59 -12.72 -40.80 11.81
CA ILE A 59 -13.59 -40.29 10.74
C ILE A 59 -13.65 -38.76 10.79
N GLY A 60 -13.78 -38.16 11.98
CA GLY A 60 -13.80 -36.71 12.14
C GLY A 60 -12.53 -36.05 11.63
N ASN A 61 -11.36 -36.65 11.94
CA ASN A 61 -10.07 -36.18 11.46
C ASN A 61 -9.96 -36.23 9.92
N TYR A 62 -10.46 -37.30 9.28
CA TYR A 62 -10.53 -37.38 7.81
C TYR A 62 -11.46 -36.33 7.22
N ILE A 63 -12.63 -36.09 7.82
CA ILE A 63 -13.57 -35.07 7.34
C ILE A 63 -12.91 -33.69 7.39
N ILE A 64 -12.23 -33.34 8.48
CA ILE A 64 -11.52 -32.04 8.59
C ILE A 64 -10.46 -31.91 7.49
N ALA A 65 -9.66 -32.95 7.25
CA ALA A 65 -8.66 -32.94 6.19
C ALA A 65 -9.30 -32.74 4.80
N ILE A 66 -10.43 -33.41 4.52
CA ILE A 66 -11.18 -33.25 3.27
C ILE A 66 -11.74 -31.83 3.15
N LEU A 67 -12.33 -31.27 4.22
CA LEU A 67 -12.88 -29.92 4.22
C LEU A 67 -11.81 -28.87 3.94
N CYS A 68 -10.61 -29.00 4.50
CA CYS A 68 -9.50 -28.12 4.16
C CYS A 68 -9.18 -28.13 2.66
N VAL A 69 -9.25 -29.29 2.00
CA VAL A 69 -9.07 -29.39 0.54
C VAL A 69 -10.25 -28.75 -0.20
N VAL A 70 -11.49 -28.99 0.25
CA VAL A 70 -12.70 -28.37 -0.32
C VAL A 70 -12.62 -26.84 -0.25
N HIS A 71 -12.18 -26.26 0.87
CA HIS A 71 -11.98 -24.83 1.02
C HIS A 71 -10.97 -24.25 0.02
N LEU A 72 -9.87 -24.96 -0.23
CA LEU A 72 -8.88 -24.56 -1.24
C LEU A 72 -9.46 -24.64 -2.67
N ILE A 73 -10.28 -25.66 -2.96
CA ILE A 73 -10.98 -25.80 -4.25
C ILE A 73 -12.01 -24.68 -4.43
N LEU A 74 -12.79 -24.35 -3.41
CA LEU A 74 -13.76 -23.25 -3.46
C LEU A 74 -13.09 -21.90 -3.70
N ASN A 75 -11.95 -21.65 -3.02
CA ASN A 75 -11.16 -20.44 -3.29
C ASN A 75 -10.64 -20.43 -4.75
N ARG A 76 -10.28 -21.58 -5.31
CA ARG A 76 -9.90 -21.72 -6.72
C ARG A 76 -11.04 -21.46 -7.70
N TRP A 77 -12.29 -21.73 -7.31
CA TRP A 77 -13.49 -21.51 -8.13
C TRP A 77 -14.13 -20.13 -7.93
N TYR A 78 -13.37 -19.13 -7.48
CA TYR A 78 -13.85 -17.76 -7.24
C TYR A 78 -14.89 -17.62 -6.11
N LEU A 79 -15.15 -18.68 -5.34
CA LEU A 79 -16.12 -18.71 -4.23
C LEU A 79 -15.45 -18.46 -2.86
N PHE A 80 -14.61 -17.43 -2.77
CA PHE A 80 -13.80 -17.18 -1.57
C PHE A 80 -14.62 -16.81 -0.35
N ASP A 81 -15.66 -15.99 -0.49
CA ASP A 81 -16.52 -15.65 0.65
C ASP A 81 -17.22 -16.87 1.23
N VAL A 82 -17.73 -17.75 0.36
CA VAL A 82 -18.33 -19.02 0.76
C VAL A 82 -17.30 -19.90 1.47
N ALA A 83 -16.08 -20.04 0.92
CA ALA A 83 -15.01 -20.81 1.53
C ALA A 83 -14.62 -20.28 2.92
N LYS A 84 -14.55 -18.95 3.10
CA LYS A 84 -14.30 -18.31 4.40
C LYS A 84 -15.37 -18.67 5.43
N PHE A 85 -16.65 -18.57 5.06
CA PHE A 85 -17.75 -18.86 5.98
C PHE A 85 -17.84 -20.34 6.34
N LEU A 86 -17.65 -21.23 5.37
CA LEU A 86 -17.62 -22.67 5.63
C LEU A 86 -16.50 -23.00 6.62
N ALA A 87 -15.25 -22.57 6.34
CA ALA A 87 -14.11 -22.86 7.20
C ALA A 87 -14.24 -22.34 8.64
N LEU A 88 -14.97 -21.24 8.86
CA LEU A 88 -15.26 -20.72 10.20
C LEU A 88 -16.37 -21.49 10.92
N LEU A 89 -17.19 -22.22 10.18
CA LEU A 89 -18.36 -22.93 10.71
C LEU A 89 -18.07 -24.42 10.88
N ASP A 90 -17.65 -25.11 9.82
CA ASP A 90 -17.60 -26.57 9.77
C ASP A 90 -16.44 -27.18 10.57
N ILE A 91 -15.22 -26.63 10.45
CA ILE A 91 -14.05 -27.15 11.17
C ILE A 91 -14.26 -27.08 12.69
N PRO A 92 -14.66 -25.95 13.29
CA PRO A 92 -14.92 -25.90 14.73
C PRO A 92 -16.08 -26.83 15.14
N LEU A 93 -17.14 -26.93 14.33
CA LEU A 93 -18.27 -27.81 14.65
C LEU A 93 -17.85 -29.28 14.67
N ILE A 94 -17.07 -29.74 13.69
CA ILE A 94 -16.62 -31.14 13.66
C ILE A 94 -15.65 -31.38 14.81
N LEU A 95 -14.70 -30.48 15.04
CA LEU A 95 -13.72 -30.66 16.12
C LEU A 95 -14.38 -30.71 17.50
N LEU A 96 -15.41 -29.90 17.72
CA LEU A 96 -16.11 -29.82 19.01
C LEU A 96 -17.18 -30.89 19.18
N PHE A 97 -17.98 -31.18 18.16
CA PHE A 97 -19.20 -31.98 18.34
C PHE A 97 -19.08 -33.42 17.84
N PHE A 98 -18.15 -33.71 16.92
CA PHE A 98 -18.11 -35.03 16.30
C PHE A 98 -17.78 -36.13 17.32
N THR A 99 -16.69 -35.95 18.08
CA THR A 99 -16.27 -36.89 19.14
C THR A 99 -17.32 -37.08 20.24
N PRO A 100 -17.95 -36.02 20.82
CA PRO A 100 -18.99 -36.24 21.82
C PRO A 100 -20.24 -36.94 21.29
N LEU A 101 -20.67 -36.63 20.06
CA LEU A 101 -21.85 -37.27 19.47
C LEU A 101 -21.64 -38.77 19.19
N THR A 102 -20.40 -39.21 19.04
CA THR A 102 -20.07 -40.60 18.73
C THR A 102 -19.79 -41.43 19.98
N GLY A 103 -19.85 -40.82 21.17
CA GLY A 103 -19.71 -41.51 22.46
C GLY A 103 -18.29 -41.97 22.78
N THR A 104 -17.28 -41.44 22.08
CA THR A 104 -15.88 -41.90 22.12
C THR A 104 -14.95 -40.97 22.93
N GLU A 105 -15.48 -39.99 23.67
CA GLU A 105 -14.63 -38.99 24.32
C GLU A 105 -13.69 -39.56 25.39
N PHE A 106 -12.46 -39.04 25.33
CA PHE A 106 -11.46 -39.22 26.36
C PHE A 106 -11.67 -38.21 27.49
N LEU A 107 -11.29 -38.61 28.72
CA LEU A 107 -11.23 -37.74 29.88
C LEU A 107 -10.61 -36.35 29.60
N SER A 108 -9.58 -36.31 28.75
CA SER A 108 -8.89 -35.07 28.38
C SER A 108 -9.78 -34.06 27.65
N ALA A 109 -10.81 -34.50 26.92
CA ALA A 109 -11.71 -33.64 26.14
C ALA A 109 -12.44 -32.60 27.00
N TYR A 110 -12.81 -32.98 28.22
CA TYR A 110 -13.38 -32.08 29.22
C TYR A 110 -12.44 -30.93 29.60
N PHE A 111 -11.13 -31.10 29.48
CA PHE A 111 -10.20 -30.04 29.88
C PHE A 111 -9.90 -29.08 28.75
N TRP A 112 -9.73 -29.55 27.52
CA TRP A 112 -9.34 -28.69 26.39
C TRP A 112 -10.51 -28.22 25.53
N GLY A 113 -11.61 -28.97 25.44
CA GLY A 113 -12.78 -28.66 24.64
C GLY A 113 -13.35 -27.25 24.85
N PRO A 114 -13.55 -26.79 26.11
CA PRO A 114 -14.06 -25.45 26.38
C PRO A 114 -13.15 -24.31 25.89
N TYR A 115 -11.86 -24.59 25.65
CA TYR A 115 -10.91 -23.61 25.15
C TYR A 115 -10.83 -23.57 23.62
N ALA A 116 -11.34 -24.58 22.92
CA ALA A 116 -11.25 -24.61 21.46
C ALA A 116 -11.97 -23.42 20.78
N PRO A 117 -13.19 -22.98 21.22
CA PRO A 117 -13.81 -21.77 20.68
C PRO A 117 -12.96 -20.50 20.87
N VAL A 118 -12.16 -20.43 21.94
CA VAL A 118 -11.22 -19.32 22.19
C VAL A 118 -10.11 -19.28 21.14
N VAL A 119 -9.56 -20.45 20.80
CA VAL A 119 -8.51 -20.55 19.77
C VAL A 119 -9.06 -20.18 18.39
N PHE A 120 -10.24 -20.72 18.04
CA PHE A 120 -10.85 -20.44 16.74
C PHE A 120 -11.34 -19.00 16.59
N SER A 121 -11.69 -18.31 17.67
CA SER A 121 -12.12 -16.89 17.61
C SER A 121 -11.01 -15.93 17.17
N VAL A 122 -9.76 -16.37 17.13
CA VAL A 122 -8.63 -15.60 16.60
C VAL A 122 -8.66 -15.53 15.07
N VAL A 123 -9.14 -16.58 14.40
CA VAL A 123 -9.12 -16.72 12.92
C VAL A 123 -9.89 -15.59 12.19
N PRO A 124 -11.09 -15.17 12.63
CA PRO A 124 -11.82 -14.06 12.03
C PRO A 124 -11.02 -12.75 11.84
N TYR A 125 -10.11 -12.42 12.77
CA TYR A 125 -9.31 -11.19 12.68
C TYR A 125 -8.36 -11.18 11.47
N PHE A 126 -7.95 -12.35 10.97
CA PHE A 126 -7.11 -12.49 9.79
C PHE A 126 -7.90 -12.50 8.48
N LEU A 127 -9.17 -12.90 8.54
CA LEU A 127 -10.02 -13.07 7.34
C LEU A 127 -10.81 -11.79 7.01
N PHE A 128 -11.27 -11.05 8.03
CA PHE A 128 -12.14 -9.88 7.85
C PHE A 128 -11.38 -8.57 8.07
N THR A 129 -10.38 -8.28 7.23
CA THR A 129 -9.51 -7.10 7.41
C THR A 129 -10.11 -5.79 6.89
N GLU A 130 -11.15 -5.82 6.04
CA GLU A 130 -11.70 -4.61 5.43
C GLU A 130 -12.75 -3.90 6.29
N LYS A 131 -12.83 -2.57 6.15
CA LYS A 131 -13.71 -1.73 6.98
C LYS A 131 -15.18 -2.15 6.84
N HIS A 132 -15.62 -2.50 5.64
CA HIS A 132 -16.99 -2.94 5.39
C HIS A 132 -17.28 -4.35 5.96
N GLU A 133 -16.26 -5.20 6.12
CA GLU A 133 -16.38 -6.55 6.70
C GLU A 133 -16.46 -6.57 8.23
N THR A 134 -16.32 -5.41 8.90
CA THR A 134 -16.30 -5.33 10.37
C THR A 134 -17.56 -5.92 11.01
N LYS A 135 -18.72 -5.86 10.35
CA LYS A 135 -19.96 -6.51 10.83
C LYS A 135 -19.82 -8.03 10.88
N TRP A 136 -19.24 -8.63 9.83
CA TRP A 136 -18.99 -10.07 9.75
C TRP A 136 -18.01 -10.55 10.81
N LEU A 137 -16.98 -9.75 11.11
CA LEU A 137 -16.07 -10.03 12.23
C LEU A 137 -16.84 -10.15 13.56
N TYR A 138 -17.68 -9.17 13.90
CA TYR A 138 -18.45 -9.23 15.14
C TYR A 138 -19.47 -10.38 15.15
N SER A 139 -20.11 -10.68 14.02
CA SER A 139 -21.00 -11.84 13.90
C SER A 139 -20.26 -13.16 14.15
N ALA A 140 -19.04 -13.32 13.63
CA ALA A 140 -18.21 -14.50 13.88
C ALA A 140 -17.80 -14.60 15.36
N LEU A 141 -17.46 -13.48 16.01
CA LEU A 141 -17.15 -13.48 17.45
C LEU A 141 -18.35 -13.84 18.31
N ILE A 142 -19.55 -13.37 17.96
CA ILE A 142 -20.80 -13.76 18.62
C ILE A 142 -21.04 -15.26 18.45
N TYR A 143 -20.83 -15.79 17.24
CA TYR A 143 -20.94 -17.23 16.97
C TYR A 143 -19.99 -18.05 17.87
N PHE A 144 -18.70 -17.69 17.94
CA PHE A 144 -17.76 -18.40 18.82
C PHE A 144 -18.08 -18.24 20.30
N PHE A 145 -18.63 -17.10 20.72
CA PHE A 145 -19.10 -16.92 22.09
C PHE A 145 -20.32 -17.78 22.40
N ILE A 146 -21.26 -17.94 21.47
CA ILE A 146 -22.39 -18.86 21.63
C ILE A 146 -21.90 -20.30 21.70
N LEU A 147 -20.98 -20.71 20.82
CA LEU A 147 -20.36 -22.03 20.88
C LEU A 147 -19.67 -22.26 22.23
N LEU A 148 -18.90 -21.29 22.71
CA LEU A 148 -18.26 -21.31 24.01
C LEU A 148 -19.28 -21.53 25.13
N LEU A 149 -20.40 -20.82 25.10
CA LEU A 149 -21.44 -20.93 26.12
C LEU A 149 -22.17 -22.28 26.07
N GLY A 150 -22.50 -22.77 24.87
CA GLY A 150 -23.31 -23.97 24.66
C GLY A 150 -22.56 -25.30 24.74
N TYR A 151 -21.25 -25.31 24.48
CA TYR A 151 -20.45 -26.55 24.39
C TYR A 151 -20.57 -27.42 25.64
N ASP A 152 -20.33 -26.86 26.83
CA ASP A 152 -20.36 -27.61 28.09
C ASP A 152 -21.75 -28.15 28.42
N ILE A 153 -22.80 -27.39 28.07
CA ILE A 153 -24.19 -27.81 28.29
C ILE A 153 -24.48 -29.07 27.48
N LEU A 154 -24.04 -29.09 26.21
CA LEU A 154 -24.21 -30.24 25.34
C LEU A 154 -23.45 -31.46 25.87
N ILE A 155 -22.17 -31.31 26.22
CA ILE A 155 -21.37 -32.43 26.69
C ILE A 155 -21.89 -33.00 28.01
N LEU A 156 -22.26 -32.15 28.97
CA LEU A 156 -22.79 -32.59 30.26
C LEU A 156 -24.20 -33.23 30.16
N SER A 157 -24.89 -33.06 29.03
CA SER A 157 -26.21 -33.64 28.77
C SER A 157 -26.16 -35.04 28.14
N LEU A 158 -25.01 -35.45 27.61
CA LEU A 158 -24.87 -36.72 26.91
C LEU A 158 -24.61 -37.87 27.92
N PRO A 159 -25.39 -38.97 27.86
CA PRO A 159 -25.38 -40.04 28.86
C PRO A 159 -24.18 -41.00 28.74
N THR A 160 -23.31 -40.83 27.74
CA THR A 160 -22.23 -41.74 27.37
C THR A 160 -20.97 -41.59 28.22
N PHE A 161 -20.95 -40.68 29.20
CA PHE A 161 -19.71 -40.19 29.79
C PHE A 161 -19.51 -40.51 31.26
N ASN A 162 -18.25 -40.73 31.61
CA ASN A 162 -17.76 -41.14 32.93
C ASN A 162 -18.40 -40.28 34.06
N PRO A 163 -19.30 -40.86 34.88
CA PRO A 163 -20.09 -40.09 35.83
C PRO A 163 -19.24 -39.37 36.88
N GLU A 164 -18.06 -39.88 37.24
CA GLU A 164 -17.21 -39.30 38.30
C GLU A 164 -16.70 -37.89 37.95
N ILE A 165 -16.20 -37.67 36.72
CA ILE A 165 -15.70 -36.34 36.32
C ILE A 165 -16.84 -35.38 36.01
N VAL A 166 -17.93 -35.89 35.44
CA VAL A 166 -19.13 -35.10 35.17
C VAL A 166 -19.69 -34.54 36.48
N GLU A 167 -19.68 -35.32 37.56
CA GLU A 167 -20.11 -34.88 38.89
C GLU A 167 -19.19 -33.78 39.44
N ILE A 168 -17.86 -33.96 39.38
CA ILE A 168 -16.89 -32.93 39.80
C ILE A 168 -17.07 -31.62 39.02
N ILE A 169 -17.29 -31.69 37.70
CA ILE A 169 -17.52 -30.52 36.85
C ILE A 169 -18.86 -29.87 37.19
N LYS A 170 -19.92 -30.65 37.46
CA LYS A 170 -21.23 -30.12 37.85
C LYS A 170 -21.17 -29.40 39.20
N GLU A 171 -20.45 -29.96 40.18
CA GLU A 171 -20.22 -29.31 41.48
C GLU A 171 -19.44 -28.00 41.36
N ASN A 172 -18.48 -27.95 40.43
CA ASN A 172 -17.59 -26.80 40.23
C ASN A 172 -17.89 -26.02 38.93
N TYR A 173 -19.13 -26.10 38.43
CA TYR A 173 -19.48 -25.65 37.08
C TYR A 173 -19.12 -24.18 36.82
N LEU A 174 -19.34 -23.32 37.82
CA LEU A 174 -19.02 -21.90 37.72
C LEU A 174 -17.52 -21.66 37.52
N PHE A 175 -16.66 -22.34 38.27
CA PHE A 175 -15.21 -22.20 38.14
C PHE A 175 -14.73 -22.73 36.78
N TYR A 176 -15.20 -23.91 36.40
CA TYR A 176 -14.91 -24.52 35.11
C TYR A 176 -15.31 -23.60 33.94
N LYS A 177 -16.46 -22.94 34.03
CA LYS A 177 -16.98 -22.05 32.98
C LYS A 177 -16.31 -20.68 32.93
N LEU A 178 -15.92 -20.12 34.07
CA LEU A 178 -15.36 -18.77 34.13
C LEU A 178 -14.00 -18.67 33.44
N ILE A 179 -13.12 -19.67 33.58
CA ILE A 179 -11.78 -19.62 33.01
C ILE A 179 -11.79 -19.45 31.48
N PRO A 180 -12.50 -20.29 30.69
CA PRO A 180 -12.54 -20.12 29.24
C PRO A 180 -13.27 -18.85 28.80
N ILE A 181 -14.23 -18.33 29.58
CA ILE A 181 -14.84 -17.01 29.33
C ILE A 181 -13.83 -15.88 29.52
N ILE A 182 -13.06 -15.91 30.61
CA ILE A 182 -12.02 -14.92 30.89
C ILE A 182 -10.95 -14.99 29.78
N ALA A 183 -10.53 -16.20 29.39
CA ALA A 183 -9.60 -16.39 28.29
C ALA A 183 -10.15 -15.85 26.96
N PHE A 184 -11.43 -16.11 26.65
CA PHE A 184 -12.09 -15.58 25.47
C PHE A 184 -12.08 -14.05 25.46
N VAL A 185 -12.49 -13.41 26.56
CA VAL A 185 -12.51 -11.95 26.67
C VAL A 185 -11.10 -11.38 26.53
N PHE A 186 -10.13 -11.93 27.25
CA PHE A 186 -8.73 -11.47 27.22
C PHE A 186 -8.11 -11.57 25.82
N VAL A 187 -8.22 -12.74 25.16
CA VAL A 187 -7.67 -12.98 23.82
C VAL A 187 -8.33 -12.08 22.79
N ASN A 188 -9.67 -11.99 22.78
CA ASN A 188 -10.37 -11.19 21.77
C ASN A 188 -10.23 -9.68 22.00
N LEU A 189 -10.11 -9.19 23.24
CA LEU A 189 -9.77 -7.79 23.50
C LEU A 189 -8.36 -7.46 23.00
N SER A 190 -7.38 -8.34 23.27
CA SER A 190 -6.01 -8.20 22.81
C SER A 190 -5.92 -8.20 21.28
N MET A 191 -6.60 -9.16 20.64
CA MET A 191 -6.69 -9.26 19.18
C MET A 191 -7.40 -8.05 18.58
N LEU A 192 -8.49 -7.57 19.18
CA LEU A 192 -9.20 -6.37 18.71
C LEU A 192 -8.33 -5.12 18.81
N HIS A 193 -7.53 -4.99 19.87
CA HIS A 193 -6.57 -3.91 20.01
C HIS A 193 -5.51 -3.98 18.91
N ALA A 194 -4.85 -5.14 18.75
CA ALA A 194 -3.84 -5.35 17.71
C ALA A 194 -4.39 -5.11 16.30
N PHE A 195 -5.60 -5.58 16.03
CA PHE A 195 -6.30 -5.40 14.76
C PHE A 195 -6.58 -3.92 14.44
N ARG A 196 -7.06 -3.16 15.44
CA ARG A 196 -7.30 -1.71 15.28
C ARG A 196 -6.00 -0.94 15.07
N LEU A 197 -4.93 -1.32 15.78
CA LEU A 197 -3.62 -0.70 15.66
C LEU A 197 -3.03 -0.97 14.27
N ASN A 198 -3.09 -2.21 13.79
CA ASN A 198 -2.63 -2.58 12.45
C ASN A 198 -3.37 -1.82 11.35
N ARG A 199 -4.69 -1.62 11.49
CA ARG A 199 -5.47 -0.79 10.56
C ARG A 199 -4.99 0.66 10.52
N LYS A 200 -4.73 1.26 11.67
CA LYS A 200 -4.21 2.64 11.73
C LYS A 200 -2.86 2.76 11.03
N PHE A 201 -1.94 1.83 11.29
CA PHE A 201 -0.63 1.82 10.63
C PHE A 201 -0.74 1.66 9.12
N LEU A 202 -1.64 0.80 8.63
CA LEU A 202 -1.87 0.64 7.19
C LEU A 202 -2.44 1.93 6.56
N ASP A 203 -3.36 2.61 7.24
CA ASP A 203 -3.93 3.87 6.75
C ASP A 203 -2.86 4.98 6.71
N GLU A 204 -2.00 5.07 7.72
CA GLU A 204 -0.87 6.02 7.75
C GLU A 204 0.17 5.73 6.67
N LEU A 205 0.50 4.44 6.49
CA LEU A 205 1.43 4.01 5.45
C LEU A 205 0.91 4.37 4.04
N ASN A 206 -0.37 4.13 3.78
CA ASN A 206 -0.99 4.48 2.50
C ASN A 206 -0.96 6.00 2.26
N LYS A 207 -1.29 6.81 3.27
CA LYS A 207 -1.21 8.28 3.16
C LYS A 207 0.22 8.75 2.90
N SER A 208 1.20 8.14 3.56
CA SER A 208 2.61 8.44 3.35
C SER A 208 3.05 8.08 1.93
N ASN A 209 2.64 6.92 1.41
CA ASN A 209 2.96 6.50 0.05
C ASN A 209 2.36 7.43 -0.99
N ILE A 210 1.09 7.82 -0.86
CA ILE A 210 0.45 8.78 -1.78
C ILE A 210 1.23 10.11 -1.80
N LYS A 211 1.59 10.62 -0.62
CA LYS A 211 2.38 11.85 -0.52
C LYS A 211 3.76 11.73 -1.17
N LEU A 212 4.41 10.57 -1.02
CA LEU A 212 5.70 10.30 -1.67
C LEU A 212 5.56 10.23 -3.19
N GLU A 213 4.51 9.60 -3.70
CA GLU A 213 4.21 9.54 -5.14
C GLU A 213 3.94 10.94 -5.72
N GLU A 214 3.19 11.77 -5.01
CA GLU A 214 2.95 13.18 -5.39
C GLU A 214 4.26 13.98 -5.43
N GLN A 215 5.09 13.87 -4.38
CA GLN A 215 6.39 14.54 -4.33
C GLN A 215 7.33 14.06 -5.44
N ASN A 216 7.34 12.76 -5.73
CA ASN A 216 8.16 12.23 -6.82
C ASN A 216 7.68 12.74 -8.19
N SER A 217 6.36 12.78 -8.41
CA SER A 217 5.79 13.36 -9.64
C SER A 217 6.16 14.84 -9.82
N ASP A 218 6.15 15.62 -8.74
CA ASP A 218 6.53 17.03 -8.79
C ASP A 218 8.03 17.22 -9.02
N LEU A 219 8.87 16.37 -8.42
CA LEU A 219 10.31 16.34 -8.69
C LEU A 219 10.63 15.97 -10.14
N GLU A 220 9.93 14.99 -10.71
CA GLU A 220 10.07 14.60 -12.11
C GLU A 220 9.72 15.77 -13.04
N LYS A 221 8.58 16.45 -12.82
CA LYS A 221 8.19 17.64 -13.60
C LYS A 221 9.20 18.78 -13.48
N LEU A 222 9.71 19.01 -12.27
CA LEU A 222 10.74 20.03 -12.04
C LEU A 222 12.03 19.68 -12.79
N ASN A 223 12.43 18.40 -12.77
CA ASN A 223 13.61 17.94 -13.48
C ASN A 223 13.44 18.04 -15.00
N GLU A 224 12.29 17.63 -15.55
CA GLU A 224 11.99 17.81 -16.98
C GLU A 224 12.02 19.28 -17.41
N THR A 225 11.48 20.17 -16.57
CA THR A 225 11.51 21.62 -16.82
C THR A 225 12.94 22.15 -16.84
N LYS A 226 13.76 21.72 -15.87
CA LYS A 226 15.18 22.07 -15.80
C LYS A 226 15.96 21.56 -17.01
N GLU A 227 15.75 20.31 -17.43
CA GLU A 227 16.40 19.74 -18.61
C GLU A 227 16.01 20.47 -19.89
N LYS A 228 14.72 20.75 -20.08
CA LYS A 228 14.23 21.52 -21.23
C LYS A 228 14.85 22.91 -21.27
N PHE A 229 14.92 23.59 -20.13
CA PHE A 229 15.53 24.91 -20.01
C PHE A 229 17.02 24.89 -20.35
N LEU A 230 17.79 23.95 -19.79
CA LEU A 230 19.21 23.78 -20.12
C LEU A 230 19.45 23.47 -21.60
N ARG A 231 18.55 22.70 -22.23
CA ARG A 231 18.62 22.42 -23.67
C ARG A 231 18.41 23.67 -24.52
N ILE A 232 17.43 24.50 -24.17
CA ILE A 232 17.17 25.78 -24.86
C ILE A 232 18.41 26.69 -24.75
N ILE A 233 18.98 26.83 -23.56
CA ILE A 233 20.21 27.61 -23.35
C ILE A 233 21.36 27.07 -24.18
N GLY A 234 21.58 25.76 -24.18
CA GLY A 234 22.65 25.13 -24.95
C GLY A 234 22.55 25.45 -26.44
N HIS A 235 21.34 25.42 -27.01
CA HIS A 235 21.09 25.80 -28.40
C HIS A 235 21.37 27.30 -28.64
N ASP A 236 20.81 28.16 -27.80
CA ASP A 236 20.86 29.61 -27.97
C ASP A 236 22.25 30.20 -27.71
N LEU A 237 23.07 29.52 -26.91
CA LEU A 237 24.47 29.87 -26.69
C LEU A 237 25.40 29.33 -27.80
N LYS A 238 25.11 28.15 -28.36
CA LYS A 238 25.93 27.53 -29.41
C LYS A 238 26.01 28.38 -30.66
N SER A 239 24.88 28.96 -31.09
CA SER A 239 24.82 29.77 -32.32
C SER A 239 25.78 30.98 -32.29
N PRO A 240 25.70 31.92 -31.34
CA PRO A 240 26.58 33.08 -31.31
C PRO A 240 28.05 32.71 -31.05
N ILE A 241 28.34 31.67 -30.24
CA ILE A 241 29.71 31.19 -30.05
C ILE A 241 30.28 30.63 -31.36
N SER A 242 29.50 29.81 -32.09
CA SER A 242 29.93 29.26 -33.37
C SER A 242 30.19 30.37 -34.39
N SER A 243 29.36 31.41 -34.42
CA SER A 243 29.59 32.59 -35.26
C SER A 243 30.89 33.31 -34.92
N VAL A 244 31.21 33.51 -33.64
CA VAL A 244 32.50 34.10 -33.22
C VAL A 244 33.68 33.27 -33.74
N VAL A 245 33.63 31.95 -33.57
CA VAL A 245 34.70 31.04 -34.04
C VAL A 245 34.88 31.15 -35.55
N GLN A 246 33.78 31.09 -36.33
CA GLN A 246 33.82 31.19 -37.79
C GLN A 246 34.36 32.54 -38.28
N PHE A 247 34.00 33.64 -37.62
CA PHE A 247 34.52 34.96 -37.98
C PHE A 247 36.02 35.08 -37.67
N CYS A 248 36.50 34.48 -36.57
CA CYS A 248 37.93 34.40 -36.29
C CYS A 248 38.67 33.55 -37.33
N GLU A 249 38.11 32.40 -37.73
CA GLU A 249 38.66 31.54 -38.79
C GLU A 249 38.74 32.27 -40.14
N LEU A 250 37.72 33.08 -40.48
CA LEU A 250 37.73 33.92 -41.69
C LEU A 250 38.88 34.94 -41.69
N ILE A 251 39.10 35.61 -40.55
CA ILE A 251 40.22 36.55 -40.39
C ILE A 251 41.55 35.82 -40.56
N GLU A 252 41.67 34.60 -40.03
CA GLU A 252 42.88 33.78 -40.15
C GLU A 252 43.16 33.33 -41.59
N LEU A 253 42.13 32.88 -42.32
CA LEU A 253 42.24 32.40 -43.70
C LEU A 253 42.57 33.51 -44.71
N GLN A 254 42.14 34.75 -44.45
CA GLN A 254 42.27 35.87 -45.38
C GLN A 254 43.37 36.86 -44.99
N LYS A 255 44.28 36.48 -44.09
CA LYS A 255 45.31 37.33 -43.45
C LYS A 255 46.10 38.30 -44.36
N GLU A 256 46.23 37.98 -45.65
CA GLU A 256 46.98 38.78 -46.64
C GLU A 256 46.09 39.54 -47.66
N LYS A 257 44.76 39.36 -47.64
CA LYS A 257 43.83 39.87 -48.67
C LYS A 257 42.55 40.56 -48.16
N VAL A 258 42.28 40.63 -46.86
CA VAL A 258 41.10 41.34 -46.32
C VAL A 258 41.27 42.85 -46.48
N ASP A 259 40.32 43.52 -47.15
CA ASP A 259 40.26 44.98 -47.15
C ASP A 259 39.83 45.51 -45.76
N LYS A 260 40.28 46.70 -45.39
CA LYS A 260 39.96 47.32 -44.08
C LYS A 260 38.46 47.35 -43.79
N VAL A 261 37.62 47.57 -44.81
CA VAL A 261 36.17 47.63 -44.63
C VAL A 261 35.60 46.26 -44.22
N GLU A 262 35.96 45.18 -44.93
CA GLU A 262 35.56 43.81 -44.59
C GLU A 262 36.09 43.38 -43.21
N PHE A 263 37.31 43.78 -42.85
CA PHE A 263 37.86 43.50 -41.53
C PHE A 263 37.00 44.13 -40.42
N PHE A 264 36.61 45.40 -40.58
CA PHE A 264 35.76 46.09 -39.61
C PHE A 264 34.37 45.47 -39.51
N ASP A 265 33.80 44.98 -40.63
CA ASP A 265 32.51 44.29 -40.63
C ASP A 265 32.57 42.96 -39.87
N ILE A 266 33.64 42.16 -40.07
CA ILE A 266 33.84 40.90 -39.34
C ILE A 266 34.03 41.17 -37.84
N VAL A 267 34.84 42.17 -37.47
CA VAL A 267 35.04 42.57 -36.05
C VAL A 267 33.73 43.02 -35.41
N ASN A 268 32.89 43.78 -36.13
CA ASN A 268 31.56 44.16 -35.66
C ASN A 268 30.64 42.95 -35.47
N ALA A 269 30.69 41.96 -36.37
CA ALA A 269 29.91 40.73 -36.27
C ALA A 269 30.34 39.86 -35.06
N ILE A 270 31.64 39.77 -34.79
CA ILE A 270 32.20 39.14 -33.57
C ILE A 270 31.67 39.85 -32.32
N LYS A 271 31.79 41.19 -32.27
CA LYS A 271 31.33 41.99 -31.13
C LYS A 271 29.83 41.81 -30.88
N LEU A 272 29.01 41.82 -31.92
CA LEU A 272 27.57 41.58 -31.82
C LEU A 272 27.26 40.18 -31.28
N SER A 273 27.96 39.15 -31.77
CA SER A 273 27.75 37.76 -31.34
C SER A 273 28.21 37.54 -29.90
N GLY A 274 29.38 38.07 -29.52
CA GLY A 274 29.88 38.04 -28.15
C GLY A 274 28.95 38.76 -27.16
N ASN A 275 28.43 39.93 -27.52
CA ASN A 275 27.45 40.65 -26.69
C ASN A 275 26.14 39.88 -26.53
N LYS A 276 25.67 39.16 -27.56
CA LYS A 276 24.50 38.29 -27.45
C LYS A 276 24.74 37.14 -26.46
N SER A 277 25.88 36.45 -26.55
CA SER A 277 26.24 35.38 -25.60
C SER A 277 26.36 35.91 -24.17
N TYR A 278 27.00 37.06 -23.99
CA TYR A 278 27.16 37.68 -22.67
C TYR A 278 25.80 38.04 -22.04
N LYS A 279 24.89 38.62 -22.84
CA LYS A 279 23.53 38.93 -22.38
C LYS A 279 22.79 37.66 -21.97
N LEU A 280 22.82 36.61 -22.79
CA LEU A 280 22.20 35.33 -22.48
C LEU A 280 22.74 34.72 -21.17
N LEU A 281 24.05 34.76 -20.96
CA LEU A 281 24.68 34.28 -19.73
C LEU A 281 24.25 35.09 -18.50
N THR A 282 24.13 36.41 -18.66
CA THR A 282 23.67 37.31 -17.58
C THR A 282 22.21 37.03 -17.23
N ASP A 283 21.34 36.91 -18.24
CA ASP A 283 19.92 36.58 -18.06
C ASP A 283 19.76 35.21 -17.38
N LEU A 284 20.61 34.24 -17.70
CA LEU A 284 20.67 32.93 -17.05
C LEU A 284 21.06 33.02 -15.58
N LEU A 285 22.07 33.83 -15.26
CA LEU A 285 22.53 34.02 -13.88
C LEU A 285 21.43 34.67 -13.03
N THR A 286 20.74 35.69 -13.57
CA THR A 286 19.59 36.31 -12.91
C THR A 286 18.45 35.32 -12.71
N TRP A 287 18.17 34.46 -13.68
CA TRP A 287 17.17 33.40 -13.52
C TRP A 287 17.57 32.39 -12.45
N ALA A 288 18.82 31.93 -12.41
CA ALA A 288 19.30 30.98 -11.40
C ALA A 288 19.16 31.55 -9.98
N GLN A 289 19.50 32.84 -9.79
CA GLN A 289 19.28 33.56 -8.53
C GLN A 289 17.79 33.65 -8.16
N SER A 290 16.90 33.76 -9.16
CA SER A 290 15.45 33.73 -8.92
C SER A 290 14.96 32.38 -8.41
N GLN A 291 15.61 31.28 -8.80
CA GLN A 291 15.24 29.93 -8.37
C GLN A 291 15.81 29.58 -6.99
N SER A 292 16.97 30.13 -6.60
CA SER A 292 17.56 29.94 -5.27
C SER A 292 16.92 30.82 -4.18
N GLY A 293 16.05 31.76 -4.55
CA GLY A 293 15.46 32.73 -3.62
C GLY A 293 16.43 33.84 -3.21
N GLU A 294 17.55 34.00 -3.92
CA GLU A 294 18.63 34.93 -3.58
C GLU A 294 18.49 36.31 -4.25
N ILE A 295 17.39 36.57 -4.98
CA ILE A 295 17.14 37.91 -5.52
C ILE A 295 16.85 38.87 -4.37
N ALA A 296 17.78 39.79 -4.13
CA ALA A 296 17.62 40.88 -3.18
C ALA A 296 16.43 41.78 -3.58
N PHE A 297 15.34 41.74 -2.82
CA PHE A 297 14.19 42.62 -3.02
C PHE A 297 14.45 43.98 -2.38
N SER A 298 14.65 45.01 -3.21
CA SER A 298 14.87 46.39 -2.77
C SER A 298 13.78 47.30 -3.36
N PRO A 299 12.64 47.49 -2.65
CA PRO A 299 11.56 48.31 -3.16
C PRO A 299 11.94 49.79 -3.18
N THR A 300 11.61 50.47 -4.28
CA THR A 300 11.82 51.91 -4.47
C THR A 300 10.56 52.57 -5.01
N VAL A 301 10.44 53.89 -4.85
CA VAL A 301 9.35 54.66 -5.46
C VAL A 301 9.58 54.72 -6.97
N LEU A 302 8.67 54.11 -7.74
CA LEU A 302 8.74 54.04 -9.19
C LEU A 302 7.62 54.88 -9.82
N ASP A 303 7.98 55.81 -10.72
CA ASP A 303 7.00 56.46 -11.58
C ASP A 303 6.57 55.50 -12.69
N LEU A 304 5.40 54.89 -12.49
CA LEU A 304 4.84 53.91 -13.41
C LEU A 304 4.64 54.46 -14.82
N LYS A 305 4.35 55.76 -14.97
CA LYS A 305 4.13 56.37 -16.28
C LYS A 305 5.44 56.43 -17.05
N ASN A 306 6.49 56.94 -16.42
CA ASN A 306 7.81 57.05 -17.05
C ASN A 306 8.38 55.66 -17.39
N ALA A 307 8.25 54.68 -16.48
CA ALA A 307 8.70 53.32 -16.74
C ALA A 307 8.00 52.68 -17.95
N VAL A 308 6.70 52.93 -18.14
CA VAL A 308 5.95 52.46 -19.31
C VAL A 308 6.36 53.20 -20.59
N ASP A 309 6.58 54.51 -20.51
CA ASP A 309 7.00 55.33 -21.64
C ASP A 309 8.41 54.94 -22.13
N GLU A 310 9.33 54.67 -21.21
CA GLU A 310 10.68 54.17 -21.50
C GLU A 310 10.61 52.79 -22.20
N ASN A 311 9.81 51.86 -21.68
CA ASN A 311 9.67 50.54 -22.29
C ASN A 311 9.04 50.60 -23.68
N GLU A 312 8.01 51.44 -23.91
CA GLU A 312 7.43 51.62 -25.25
C GLU A 312 8.49 52.07 -26.26
N SER A 313 9.38 52.99 -25.85
CA SER A 313 10.44 53.49 -26.72
C SER A 313 11.38 52.38 -27.20
N LEU A 314 11.70 51.42 -26.33
CA LEU A 314 12.55 50.27 -26.64
C LEU A 314 11.92 49.32 -27.67
N PHE A 315 10.59 49.17 -27.66
CA PHE A 315 9.88 48.28 -28.57
C PHE A 315 9.41 48.94 -29.86
N LYS A 316 9.51 50.26 -29.99
CA LYS A 316 8.98 51.05 -31.11
C LYS A 316 9.43 50.54 -32.49
N ALA A 317 10.71 50.22 -32.64
CA ALA A 317 11.26 49.69 -33.90
C ALA A 317 10.70 48.29 -34.24
N SER A 318 10.56 47.42 -33.24
CA SER A 318 10.01 46.07 -33.43
C SER A 318 8.51 46.10 -33.75
N LEU A 319 7.76 47.01 -33.10
CA LEU A 319 6.34 47.24 -33.36
C LEU A 319 6.08 47.77 -34.76
N GLN A 320 6.92 48.71 -35.24
CA GLN A 320 6.85 49.23 -36.61
C GLN A 320 7.13 48.14 -37.65
N GLY A 321 8.19 47.34 -37.44
CA GLY A 321 8.52 46.22 -38.33
C GLY A 321 7.41 45.16 -38.42
N LYS A 322 6.63 44.98 -37.35
CA LYS A 322 5.51 44.03 -37.30
C LYS A 322 4.13 44.67 -37.56
N LYS A 323 4.05 45.97 -37.82
CA LYS A 323 2.80 46.75 -38.01
C LYS A 323 1.80 46.60 -36.84
N LEU A 324 2.29 46.54 -35.61
CA LEU A 324 1.48 46.40 -34.41
C LEU A 324 1.22 47.76 -33.74
N LYS A 325 0.01 47.95 -33.17
CA LYS A 325 -0.35 49.14 -32.39
C LYS A 325 -0.18 48.88 -30.90
N PHE A 326 0.44 49.83 -30.19
CA PHE A 326 0.59 49.79 -28.73
C PHE A 326 -0.41 50.73 -28.07
N PHE A 327 -1.13 50.27 -27.05
CA PHE A 327 -2.15 51.05 -26.33
C PHE A 327 -1.81 51.10 -24.84
N LYS A 328 -1.73 52.31 -24.28
CA LYS A 328 -1.47 52.54 -22.85
C LYS A 328 -2.79 52.74 -22.10
N LEU A 329 -3.05 51.91 -21.10
CA LEU A 329 -4.20 52.03 -20.20
C LEU A 329 -3.70 52.12 -18.75
N CYS A 330 -3.30 53.32 -18.32
CA CYS A 330 -2.92 53.57 -16.93
C CYS A 330 -4.06 54.25 -16.17
N ARG A 331 -4.71 53.51 -15.23
CA ARG A 331 -5.71 54.08 -14.32
C ARG A 331 -5.03 54.75 -13.12
N ARG A 332 -5.47 55.96 -12.78
CA ARG A 332 -4.87 56.86 -11.77
C ARG A 332 -5.09 56.45 -10.29
N ARG A 333 -5.52 55.23 -9.97
CA ARG A 333 -5.82 54.80 -8.58
C ARG A 333 -5.10 53.50 -8.22
N PHE A 334 -3.94 53.62 -7.60
CA PHE A 334 -3.47 52.66 -6.63
C PHE A 334 -3.27 53.44 -5.31
N LYS A 335 -4.20 53.25 -4.36
CA LYS A 335 -3.97 53.66 -2.97
C LYS A 335 -2.89 52.74 -2.43
N SER A 336 -1.87 53.32 -1.80
CA SER A 336 -0.81 52.60 -1.10
C SER A 336 -1.43 51.63 -0.09
N LEU A 337 -1.11 50.34 -0.21
CA LEU A 337 -1.18 49.40 0.90
C LEU A 337 0.07 49.67 1.74
N GLY A 338 -0.15 50.37 2.86
CA GLY A 338 0.83 50.49 3.94
C GLY A 338 0.74 49.30 4.88
#